data_AF-A0AAT9HZX6-F1
#
_entry.id   AF-A0AAT9HZX6-F1
#
_cell.length_a   1.000
_cell.length_b   1.000
_cell.length_c   1.000
_cell.angle_alpha   90.00
_cell.angle_beta   90.00
_cell.angle_gamma   90.00
#
_symmetry.space_group_name_H-M   'P 1'
#
loop_
_entity.id
_entity.type
_entity.pdbx_description
1 polymer ?
#
loop_
_entity_poly.entity_id
_entity_poly.type
_entity_poly.pdbx_seq_one_letter_code
_entity_poly.pdbx_strand_id
1 'polypeptide(L)'
;MLGQGAKSWYVYLLHTPVLPELAWRGPLGRHWPRVLERLEKVPGARGYPAPSLPSDAAHGAWLYRDNVRSRLRRPRADAHAHAPVQLITPLDDAFLSERLYEGLERWAPRLTRRTLPAGHWIPRTRPDLLASWIGEFVTSVEGGTSEVTAAGPYAERFGGQLVLVTGAGSGIGRATALAFADAGARVLAVDRDAEAAARTADQARERGAAAAWSETADVSDGQAMEKLAERVTAEYGVVDVLVNNAGIGLGGSFFDTTLRSGRRSSTSICGE
;
A
#
# COMPACT_ATOMS: atom_id res chain seq x y z
N MET A 1 9.65 -19.50 -7.39
CA MET A 1 8.85 -20.62 -7.94
C MET A 1 8.37 -21.60 -6.86
N LEU A 2 9.23 -22.20 -6.04
CA LEU A 2 8.82 -23.19 -5.01
C LEU A 2 7.82 -22.65 -3.97
N GLY A 3 7.97 -21.40 -3.50
CA GLY A 3 7.07 -20.81 -2.50
C GLY A 3 5.62 -20.60 -2.99
N GLN A 4 5.44 -20.15 -4.25
CA GLN A 4 4.10 -19.97 -4.81
C GLN A 4 3.41 -21.30 -5.12
N GLY A 5 4.17 -22.33 -5.51
CA GLY A 5 3.63 -23.68 -5.71
C GLY A 5 2.98 -24.26 -4.45
N ALA A 6 3.51 -23.92 -3.26
CA ALA A 6 2.92 -24.29 -1.99
C ALA A 6 1.65 -23.50 -1.67
N LYS A 7 1.60 -22.18 -1.93
CA LYS A 7 0.40 -21.35 -1.74
C LYS A 7 -0.74 -21.70 -2.72
N SER A 8 -0.39 -22.06 -3.96
CA SER A 8 -1.35 -22.42 -5.02
C SER A 8 -1.59 -23.92 -5.18
N TRP A 9 -1.34 -24.75 -4.17
CA TRP A 9 -1.55 -26.20 -4.25
C TRP A 9 -2.98 -26.56 -4.65
N TYR A 10 -3.96 -25.76 -4.21
CA TYR A 10 -5.38 -25.93 -4.50
C TYR A 10 -5.68 -25.88 -6.00
N VAL A 11 -4.84 -25.21 -6.80
CA VAL A 11 -4.97 -25.19 -8.26
C VAL A 11 -4.89 -26.61 -8.82
N TYR A 12 -4.00 -27.47 -8.33
CA TYR A 12 -3.89 -28.86 -8.80
C TYR A 12 -5.14 -29.67 -8.45
N LEU A 13 -5.69 -29.48 -7.24
CA LEU A 13 -6.93 -30.10 -6.80
C LEU A 13 -8.09 -29.72 -7.73
N LEU A 14 -8.22 -28.43 -8.06
CA LEU A 14 -9.26 -27.91 -8.95
C LEU A 14 -9.20 -28.50 -10.37
N HIS A 15 -8.06 -29.07 -10.78
CA HIS A 15 -7.94 -29.75 -12.07
C HIS A 15 -8.44 -31.21 -12.09
N THR A 16 -8.68 -31.82 -10.93
CA THR A 16 -9.28 -33.17 -10.88
C THR A 16 -10.75 -33.08 -11.28
N PRO A 17 -11.25 -33.89 -12.24
CA PRO A 17 -12.66 -33.82 -12.64
C PRO A 17 -13.56 -34.34 -11.52
N VAL A 18 -14.78 -33.80 -11.42
CA VAL A 18 -15.87 -34.22 -10.53
C VAL A 18 -15.64 -33.96 -9.03
N LEU A 19 -14.43 -34.20 -8.53
CA LEU A 19 -14.12 -34.12 -7.09
C LEU A 19 -14.24 -32.70 -6.51
N PRO A 20 -13.72 -31.63 -7.15
CA PRO A 20 -13.92 -30.25 -6.71
C PRO A 20 -15.39 -29.83 -6.74
N GLU A 21 -16.14 -30.24 -7.76
CA GLU A 21 -17.55 -29.91 -7.88
C GLU A 21 -18.39 -30.56 -6.79
N LEU A 22 -18.12 -31.84 -6.47
CA LEU A 22 -18.78 -32.53 -5.37
C LEU A 22 -18.41 -31.92 -4.02
N ALA A 23 -17.13 -31.55 -3.82
CA ALA A 23 -16.70 -30.87 -2.61
C ALA A 23 -17.45 -29.53 -2.43
N TRP A 24 -17.47 -28.69 -3.47
CA TRP A 24 -18.14 -27.39 -3.46
C TRP A 24 -19.65 -27.49 -3.29
N ARG A 25 -20.33 -28.39 -4.00
CA ARG A 25 -21.77 -28.61 -3.85
C ARG A 25 -22.14 -29.27 -2.51
N GLY A 26 -21.18 -29.89 -1.83
CA GLY A 26 -21.36 -30.58 -0.57
C GLY A 26 -20.79 -29.83 0.64
N PRO A 27 -19.93 -30.49 1.45
CA PRO A 27 -19.52 -29.95 2.74
C PRO A 27 -18.64 -28.70 2.64
N LEU A 28 -17.81 -28.58 1.60
CA LEU A 28 -16.92 -27.44 1.44
C LEU A 28 -17.72 -26.15 1.24
N GLY A 29 -18.64 -26.10 0.28
CA GLY A 29 -19.45 -24.91 0.05
C GLY A 29 -20.32 -24.52 1.24
N ARG A 30 -20.80 -25.50 2.02
CA ARG A 30 -21.58 -25.24 3.24
C ARG A 30 -20.76 -24.60 4.36
N HIS A 31 -19.48 -24.95 4.48
CA HIS A 31 -18.61 -24.50 5.58
C HIS A 31 -17.70 -23.33 5.18
N TRP A 32 -17.48 -23.14 3.88
CA TRP A 32 -16.59 -22.12 3.33
C TRP A 32 -16.83 -20.71 3.88
N PRO A 33 -18.07 -20.21 4.02
CA PRO A 33 -18.32 -18.89 4.58
C PRO A 33 -17.77 -18.73 6.00
N ARG A 34 -17.90 -19.76 6.85
CA ARG A 34 -17.34 -19.75 8.21
C ARG A 34 -15.82 -19.82 8.22
N VAL A 35 -15.24 -20.50 7.23
CA VAL A 35 -13.77 -20.53 7.06
C VAL A 35 -13.26 -19.14 6.70
N LEU A 36 -13.90 -18.45 5.75
CA LEU A 36 -13.53 -17.09 5.36
C LEU A 36 -13.72 -16.08 6.49
N GLU A 37 -14.81 -16.18 7.24
CA GLU A 37 -15.04 -15.33 8.42
C GLU A 37 -13.93 -15.53 9.47
N ARG A 38 -13.51 -16.78 9.71
CA ARG A 38 -12.50 -17.09 10.73
C ARG A 38 -11.07 -16.75 10.30
N LEU A 39 -10.69 -17.11 9.07
CA LEU A 39 -9.31 -17.00 8.60
C LEU A 39 -9.01 -15.66 7.95
N GLU A 40 -9.97 -15.11 7.21
CA GLU A 40 -9.80 -13.91 6.40
C GLU A 40 -10.59 -12.72 6.95
N LYS A 41 -11.26 -12.89 8.10
CA LYS A 41 -12.07 -11.86 8.78
C LYS A 41 -13.12 -11.24 7.86
N VAL A 42 -13.64 -12.02 6.90
CA VAL A 42 -14.64 -11.55 5.94
C VAL A 42 -15.96 -11.34 6.68
N PRO A 43 -16.51 -10.11 6.72
CA PRO A 43 -17.75 -9.85 7.43
C PRO A 43 -18.94 -10.49 6.72
N GLY A 44 -19.85 -11.05 7.51
CA GLY A 44 -21.20 -11.38 7.05
C GLY A 44 -21.93 -10.10 6.65
N ALA A 45 -22.58 -10.10 5.49
CA ALA A 45 -23.36 -8.96 5.00
C ALA A 45 -24.75 -9.44 4.59
N ARG A 46 -25.73 -8.53 4.52
CA ARG A 46 -27.09 -8.89 4.08
C ARG A 46 -27.03 -9.45 2.66
N GLY A 47 -27.45 -10.70 2.48
CA GLY A 47 -27.38 -11.40 1.20
C GLY A 47 -26.04 -12.08 0.89
N TYR A 48 -25.11 -12.13 1.85
CA TYR A 48 -23.86 -12.89 1.71
C TYR A 48 -23.60 -13.83 2.90
N PRO A 49 -23.13 -15.06 2.67
CA PRO A 49 -22.88 -15.70 1.37
C PRO A 49 -24.17 -15.85 0.55
N ALA A 50 -24.08 -15.69 -0.76
CA ALA A 50 -25.22 -15.92 -1.64
C ALA A 50 -25.62 -17.41 -1.55
N PRO A 51 -26.93 -17.74 -1.62
CA PRO A 51 -27.37 -19.14 -1.66
C PRO A 51 -26.75 -19.94 -2.82
N SER A 52 -26.39 -19.26 -3.91
CA SER A 52 -25.74 -19.83 -5.09
C SER A 52 -24.23 -20.11 -4.91
N LEU A 53 -23.59 -19.67 -3.83
CA LEU A 53 -22.15 -19.82 -3.63
C LEU A 53 -21.62 -21.25 -3.91
N PRO A 54 -22.26 -22.33 -3.41
CA PRO A 54 -21.80 -23.70 -3.70
C PRO A 54 -21.84 -24.07 -5.19
N SER A 55 -22.90 -23.66 -5.91
CA SER A 55 -23.01 -23.91 -7.34
C SER A 55 -22.04 -23.05 -8.15
N ASP A 56 -21.90 -21.77 -7.78
CA ASP A 56 -21.03 -20.83 -8.48
C ASP A 56 -19.56 -21.25 -8.33
N ALA A 57 -19.15 -21.68 -7.14
CA ALA A 57 -17.80 -22.19 -6.91
C ALA A 57 -17.52 -23.51 -7.66
N ALA A 58 -18.51 -24.40 -7.75
CA ALA A 58 -18.40 -25.62 -8.54
C ALA A 58 -18.22 -25.33 -10.04
N HIS A 59 -18.98 -24.37 -10.59
CA HIS A 59 -18.79 -23.93 -11.98
C HIS A 59 -17.45 -23.21 -12.16
N GLY A 60 -17.02 -22.41 -11.17
CA GLY A 60 -15.73 -21.73 -11.19
C GLY A 60 -14.53 -22.68 -11.26
N ALA A 61 -14.63 -23.89 -10.72
CA ALA A 61 -13.57 -24.91 -10.85
C ALA A 61 -13.25 -25.26 -12.32
N TRP A 62 -14.22 -25.09 -13.23
CA TRP A 62 -14.05 -25.39 -14.66
C TRP A 62 -13.12 -24.37 -15.32
N LEU A 63 -13.17 -23.10 -14.90
CA LEU A 63 -12.28 -22.05 -15.40
C LEU A 63 -10.81 -22.38 -15.18
N TYR A 64 -10.47 -23.06 -14.08
CA TYR A 64 -9.09 -23.48 -13.83
C TYR A 64 -8.62 -24.50 -14.86
N ARG A 65 -9.48 -25.49 -15.19
CA ARG A 65 -9.16 -26.54 -16.17
C ARG A 65 -8.97 -26.00 -17.57
N ASP A 66 -9.81 -25.05 -17.96
CA ASP A 66 -9.79 -24.48 -19.30
C ASP A 66 -8.63 -23.49 -19.48
N ASN A 67 -8.32 -22.70 -18.45
CA ASN A 67 -7.39 -21.57 -18.59
C ASN A 67 -5.97 -21.86 -18.07
N VAL A 68 -5.78 -22.63 -17.01
CA VAL A 68 -4.47 -22.69 -16.34
C VAL A 68 -3.49 -23.60 -17.07
N ARG A 69 -3.85 -24.86 -17.33
CA ARG A 69 -2.95 -25.82 -17.99
C ARG A 69 -2.53 -25.38 -19.39
N SER A 70 -3.47 -24.85 -20.17
CA SER A 70 -3.24 -24.40 -21.54
C SER A 70 -2.27 -23.22 -21.57
N ARG A 71 -2.47 -22.21 -20.70
CA ARG A 71 -1.64 -21.01 -20.62
C ARG A 71 -0.26 -21.24 -20.00
N LEU A 72 -0.15 -22.15 -19.02
CA LEU A 72 1.16 -22.52 -18.48
C LEU A 72 2.03 -23.27 -19.51
N ARG A 73 1.41 -24.09 -20.37
CA ARG A 73 2.14 -24.81 -21.44
C ARG A 73 2.47 -23.92 -22.64
N ARG A 74 1.63 -22.94 -22.94
CA ARG A 74 1.79 -22.02 -24.07
C ARG A 74 1.49 -20.58 -23.62
N PRO A 75 2.45 -19.91 -22.97
CA PRO A 75 2.30 -18.52 -22.59
C PRO A 75 2.09 -17.64 -23.82
N ARG A 76 1.26 -16.61 -23.68
CA ARG A 76 1.04 -15.61 -24.72
C ARG A 76 2.17 -14.60 -24.70
N ALA A 77 2.74 -14.30 -25.87
CA ALA A 77 3.75 -13.25 -26.02
C ALA A 77 3.13 -11.85 -26.24
N ASP A 78 1.83 -11.78 -26.51
CA ASP A 78 1.08 -10.58 -26.88
C ASP A 78 0.17 -10.06 -25.75
N ALA A 79 0.35 -10.55 -24.52
CA ALA A 79 -0.53 -10.26 -23.39
C ALA A 79 -0.23 -8.89 -22.75
N HIS A 80 -0.30 -7.81 -23.54
CA HIS A 80 -0.08 -6.45 -23.06
C HIS A 80 -1.39 -5.74 -22.73
N ALA A 81 -1.42 -5.02 -21.61
CA ALA A 81 -2.54 -4.16 -21.25
C ALA A 81 -2.51 -2.88 -22.09
N HIS A 82 -3.62 -2.59 -22.77
CA HIS A 82 -3.77 -1.37 -23.57
C HIS A 82 -4.37 -0.20 -22.78
N ALA A 83 -5.01 -0.47 -21.64
CA ALA A 83 -5.53 0.53 -20.72
C ALA A 83 -4.56 0.73 -19.52
N PRO A 84 -4.62 1.88 -18.81
CA PRO A 84 -3.98 2.00 -17.51
C PRO A 84 -4.47 0.91 -16.56
N VAL A 85 -3.57 0.38 -15.74
CA VAL A 85 -3.87 -0.69 -14.79
C VAL A 85 -3.50 -0.22 -13.39
N GLN A 86 -4.39 -0.42 -12.43
CA GLN A 86 -4.06 -0.36 -11.02
C GLN A 86 -3.95 -1.78 -10.46
N LEU A 87 -2.81 -2.12 -9.88
CA LEU A 87 -2.59 -3.35 -9.13
C LEU A 87 -2.66 -3.05 -7.64
N ILE A 88 -3.60 -3.69 -6.96
CA ILE A 88 -3.75 -3.64 -5.50
C ILE A 88 -3.30 -4.98 -4.93
N THR A 89 -2.25 -4.96 -4.11
CA THR A 89 -1.61 -6.17 -3.59
C THR A 89 -1.77 -6.29 -2.07
N PRO A 90 -2.52 -7.28 -1.57
CA PRO A 90 -2.52 -7.65 -0.16
C PRO A 90 -1.18 -8.28 0.24
N LEU A 91 -0.57 -7.77 1.31
CA LEU A 91 0.71 -8.26 1.82
C LEU A 91 0.56 -9.58 2.60
N ASP A 92 -0.61 -9.82 3.20
CA ASP A 92 -0.89 -11.00 4.03
C ASP A 92 -1.73 -12.04 3.28
N ASP A 93 -1.64 -12.07 1.95
CA ASP A 93 -2.41 -12.97 1.10
C ASP A 93 -1.94 -14.43 1.22
N ALA A 94 -2.86 -15.29 1.66
CA ALA A 94 -2.65 -16.72 1.83
C ALA A 94 -2.54 -17.49 0.50
N PHE A 95 -3.04 -16.92 -0.61
CA PHE A 95 -3.20 -17.57 -1.90
C PHE A 95 -2.19 -17.07 -2.95
N LEU A 96 -1.97 -15.75 -3.01
CA LEU A 96 -1.14 -15.10 -4.03
C LEU A 96 0.03 -14.36 -3.38
N SER A 97 1.26 -14.71 -3.73
CA SER A 97 2.44 -13.95 -3.28
C SER A 97 2.61 -12.67 -4.11
N GLU A 98 3.07 -11.59 -3.46
CA GLU A 98 3.51 -10.35 -4.12
C GLU A 98 4.45 -10.61 -5.32
N ARG A 99 5.33 -11.61 -5.18
CA ARG A 99 6.29 -12.03 -6.19
C ARG A 99 5.69 -12.46 -7.53
N LEU A 100 4.39 -12.79 -7.57
CA LEU A 100 3.70 -13.07 -8.83
C LEU A 100 3.56 -11.85 -9.73
N TYR A 101 3.64 -10.65 -9.15
CA TYR A 101 3.46 -9.38 -9.83
C TYR A 101 4.78 -8.66 -10.14
N GLU A 102 5.92 -9.25 -9.73
CA GLU A 102 7.25 -8.78 -10.10
C GLU A 102 7.39 -8.70 -11.63
N GLY A 103 7.75 -7.53 -12.16
CA GLY A 103 7.95 -7.31 -13.59
C GLY A 103 6.66 -7.17 -14.43
N LEU A 104 5.51 -6.95 -13.79
CA LEU A 104 4.22 -6.74 -14.47
C LEU A 104 4.24 -5.53 -15.42
N GLU A 105 5.15 -4.55 -15.23
CA GLU A 105 5.36 -3.38 -16.10
C GLU A 105 5.67 -3.76 -17.54
N ARG A 106 6.31 -4.92 -17.75
CA ARG A 106 6.56 -5.45 -19.10
C ARG A 106 5.26 -5.65 -19.87
N TRP A 107 4.21 -6.05 -19.15
CA TRP A 107 2.91 -6.39 -19.71
C TRP A 107 1.91 -5.24 -19.55
N ALA A 108 2.03 -4.43 -18.49
CA ALA A 108 1.22 -3.26 -18.24
C ALA A 108 2.13 -2.02 -18.13
N PRO A 109 2.46 -1.34 -19.23
CA PRO A 109 3.40 -0.22 -19.21
C PRO A 109 2.87 1.01 -18.46
N ARG A 110 1.53 1.12 -18.31
CA ARG A 110 0.86 2.16 -17.52
C ARG A 110 0.29 1.55 -16.24
N LEU A 111 1.18 1.17 -15.32
CA LEU A 111 0.84 0.43 -14.12
C LEU A 111 1.01 1.28 -12.85
N THR A 112 -0.08 1.49 -12.14
CA THR A 112 -0.13 2.01 -10.78
C THR A 112 -0.12 0.85 -9.81
N ARG A 113 0.65 0.94 -8.73
CA ARG A 113 0.67 -0.08 -7.67
C ARG A 113 0.25 0.49 -6.33
N ARG A 114 -0.48 -0.31 -5.56
CA ARG A 114 -0.79 -0.05 -4.16
C ARG A 114 -0.69 -1.34 -3.36
N THR A 115 -0.13 -1.27 -2.16
CA THR A 115 -0.04 -2.40 -1.22
C THR A 115 -0.81 -2.13 0.05
N LEU A 116 -1.36 -3.17 0.69
CA LEU A 116 -1.94 -3.04 2.02
C LEU A 116 -1.70 -4.27 2.90
N PRO A 117 -1.49 -4.10 4.22
CA PRO A 117 -1.43 -5.20 5.18
C PRO A 117 -2.84 -5.76 5.41
N ALA A 118 -3.25 -6.67 4.53
CA ALA A 118 -4.53 -7.34 4.53
C ALA A 118 -4.45 -8.72 3.87
N GLY A 119 -5.44 -9.57 4.15
CA GLY A 119 -5.63 -10.85 3.48
C GLY A 119 -6.26 -10.71 2.09
N HIS A 120 -6.61 -11.83 1.48
CA HIS A 120 -7.01 -11.93 0.07
C HIS A 120 -8.32 -11.20 -0.26
N TRP A 121 -9.23 -11.10 0.71
CA TRP A 121 -10.60 -10.64 0.51
C TRP A 121 -10.81 -9.15 0.76
N ILE A 122 -9.86 -8.32 0.34
CA ILE A 122 -9.91 -6.84 0.47
C ILE A 122 -11.26 -6.25 0.00
N PRO A 123 -11.85 -6.67 -1.14
CA PRO A 123 -13.14 -6.12 -1.58
C PRO A 123 -14.28 -6.28 -0.57
N ARG A 124 -14.12 -7.14 0.43
CA ARG A 124 -15.11 -7.42 1.47
C ARG A 124 -14.69 -6.93 2.84
N THR A 125 -13.39 -6.94 3.14
CA THR A 125 -12.87 -6.51 4.44
C THR A 125 -12.61 -5.00 4.50
N ARG A 126 -12.28 -4.37 3.37
CA ARG A 126 -12.03 -2.92 3.24
C ARG A 126 -12.67 -2.32 1.98
N PRO A 127 -14.01 -2.45 1.81
CA PRO A 127 -14.69 -1.98 0.60
C PRO A 127 -14.56 -0.46 0.39
N ASP A 128 -14.61 0.34 1.44
CA ASP A 128 -14.54 1.80 1.34
C ASP A 128 -13.16 2.27 0.84
N LEU A 129 -12.09 1.67 1.38
CA LEU A 129 -10.72 1.94 0.94
C LEU A 129 -10.52 1.56 -0.52
N LEU A 130 -11.02 0.37 -0.92
CA LEU A 130 -10.93 -0.08 -2.31
C LEU A 130 -11.69 0.86 -3.25
N ALA A 131 -12.90 1.30 -2.87
CA ALA A 131 -13.70 2.23 -3.65
C ALA A 131 -13.01 3.60 -3.80
N SER A 132 -12.42 4.13 -2.72
CA SER A 132 -11.62 5.36 -2.76
C SER A 132 -10.44 5.23 -3.72
N TRP A 133 -9.67 4.14 -3.64
CA TRP A 133 -8.51 3.92 -4.50
C TRP A 133 -8.87 3.77 -5.98
N ILE A 134 -10.02 3.15 -6.28
CA ILE A 134 -10.57 3.08 -7.63
C ILE A 134 -10.94 4.48 -8.12
N GLY A 135 -11.63 5.28 -7.30
CA GLY A 135 -12.01 6.65 -7.65
C GLY A 135 -10.81 7.56 -7.90
N GLU A 136 -9.79 7.47 -7.05
CA GLU A 136 -8.52 8.20 -7.23
C GLU A 136 -7.81 7.80 -8.52
N PHE A 137 -7.76 6.51 -8.84
CA PHE A 137 -7.15 6.02 -10.06
C PHE A 137 -7.87 6.48 -11.33
N VAL A 138 -9.21 6.42 -11.33
CA VAL A 138 -10.01 6.92 -12.46
C VAL A 138 -9.76 8.41 -12.65
N THR A 139 -9.79 9.18 -11.56
CA THR A 139 -9.56 10.63 -11.59
C THR A 139 -8.16 10.96 -12.11
N SER A 140 -7.12 10.22 -11.70
CA SER A 140 -5.74 10.46 -12.15
C SER A 140 -5.56 10.15 -13.64
N VAL A 141 -6.17 9.05 -14.11
CA VAL A 141 -6.16 8.65 -15.53
C VAL A 141 -6.87 9.68 -16.40
N GLU A 142 -8.04 10.16 -15.98
CA GLU A 142 -8.83 11.15 -16.72
C GLU A 142 -8.19 12.54 -16.70
N GLY A 143 -7.56 12.91 -15.58
CA GLY A 143 -6.84 14.18 -15.41
C GLY A 143 -5.54 14.30 -16.20
N GLY A 144 -5.08 13.24 -16.86
CA GLY A 144 -3.83 13.23 -17.64
C GLY A 144 -2.57 13.28 -16.78
N THR A 145 -2.69 13.12 -15.46
CA THR A 145 -1.57 13.04 -14.54
C THR A 145 -0.88 11.68 -14.73
N SER A 146 0.13 11.63 -15.60
CA SER A 146 1.02 10.46 -15.70
C SER A 146 1.71 10.28 -14.35
N GLU A 147 1.32 9.24 -13.62
CA GLU A 147 2.01 8.86 -12.39
C GLU A 147 3.48 8.59 -12.70
N VAL A 148 4.33 9.17 -11.87
CA VAL A 148 5.76 8.92 -11.86
C VAL A 148 5.98 7.44 -11.64
N THR A 149 6.73 6.81 -12.54
CA THR A 149 7.09 5.40 -12.43
C THR A 149 8.07 5.26 -11.27
N ALA A 150 7.53 4.86 -10.12
CA ALA A 150 8.31 4.51 -8.93
C ALA A 150 9.42 3.51 -9.32
N ALA A 151 10.69 3.85 -9.09
CA ALA A 151 11.83 3.05 -9.49
C ALA A 151 12.72 2.73 -8.29
N GLY A 152 12.97 1.45 -8.03
CA GLY A 152 13.89 1.02 -6.97
C GLY A 152 13.32 -0.10 -6.09
N PRO A 153 14.14 -0.65 -5.17
CA PRO A 153 13.80 -1.85 -4.40
C PRO A 153 12.60 -1.68 -3.46
N TYR A 154 12.18 -0.44 -3.19
CA TYR A 154 11.07 -0.13 -2.29
C TYR A 154 9.84 0.46 -3.00
N ALA A 155 9.87 0.56 -4.34
CA ALA A 155 8.78 1.11 -5.13
C ALA A 155 7.46 0.36 -4.93
N GLU A 156 7.52 -0.98 -4.80
CA GLU A 156 6.32 -1.78 -4.55
C GLU A 156 5.68 -1.48 -3.18
N ARG A 157 6.47 -1.09 -2.19
CA ARG A 157 6.01 -0.89 -0.81
C ARG A 157 5.52 0.53 -0.53
N PHE A 158 6.19 1.54 -1.09
CA PHE A 158 5.94 2.94 -0.76
C PHE A 158 5.42 3.79 -1.93
N GLY A 159 5.35 3.22 -3.14
CA GLY A 159 4.79 3.91 -4.30
C GLY A 159 3.38 4.44 -4.02
N GLY A 160 3.16 5.72 -4.28
CA GLY A 160 1.88 6.40 -4.08
C GLY A 160 1.44 6.64 -2.63
N GLN A 161 2.14 6.08 -1.63
CA GLN A 161 1.81 6.30 -0.21
C GLN A 161 2.11 7.73 0.22
N LEU A 162 1.27 8.31 1.09
CA LEU A 162 1.52 9.62 1.69
C LEU A 162 2.47 9.48 2.89
N VAL A 163 3.68 9.99 2.74
CA VAL A 163 4.74 9.96 3.75
C VAL A 163 4.95 11.36 4.32
N LEU A 164 4.69 11.54 5.61
CA LEU A 164 5.00 12.76 6.36
C LEU A 164 6.34 12.59 7.07
N VAL A 165 7.29 13.48 6.79
CA VAL A 165 8.61 13.47 7.44
C VAL A 165 8.81 14.76 8.22
N THR A 166 9.00 14.66 9.55
CA THR A 166 9.36 15.81 10.39
C THR A 166 10.88 16.00 10.45
N GLY A 167 11.34 17.25 10.56
CA GLY A 167 12.76 17.57 10.45
C GLY A 167 13.30 17.32 9.04
N ALA A 168 12.43 17.40 8.02
CA ALA A 168 12.78 17.08 6.64
C ALA A 168 13.72 18.11 6.00
N GLY A 169 13.91 19.27 6.63
CA GLY A 169 14.70 20.36 6.08
C GLY A 169 16.19 20.04 5.97
N SER A 170 16.73 19.03 6.65
CA SER A 170 18.16 18.68 6.56
C SER A 170 18.48 17.24 6.97
N GLY A 171 19.76 16.86 6.81
CA GLY A 171 20.32 15.63 7.37
C GLY A 171 19.54 14.37 7.04
N ILE A 172 19.27 13.56 8.08
CA ILE A 172 18.57 12.28 7.97
C ILE A 172 17.13 12.48 7.49
N GLY A 173 16.44 13.52 7.96
CA GLY A 173 15.05 13.79 7.55
C GLY A 173 14.96 14.06 6.05
N ARG A 174 15.83 14.92 5.53
CA ARG A 174 15.91 15.16 4.08
C ARG A 174 16.24 13.89 3.32
N ALA A 175 17.29 13.18 3.71
CA ALA A 175 17.68 11.94 3.05
C ALA A 175 16.54 10.90 3.04
N THR A 176 15.78 10.82 4.13
CA THR A 176 14.61 9.94 4.25
C THR A 176 13.51 10.37 3.30
N ALA A 177 13.14 11.65 3.28
CA ALA A 177 12.14 12.19 2.35
C ALA A 177 12.50 11.90 0.89
N LEU A 178 13.77 12.07 0.52
CA LEU A 178 14.25 11.79 -0.84
C LEU A 178 14.28 10.29 -1.16
N ALA A 179 14.60 9.42 -0.21
CA ALA A 179 14.55 7.98 -0.42
C ALA A 179 13.11 7.47 -0.65
N PHE A 180 12.13 8.05 0.05
CA PHE A 180 10.71 7.79 -0.23
C PHE A 180 10.28 8.35 -1.58
N ALA A 181 10.81 9.51 -1.98
CA ALA A 181 10.59 10.06 -3.31
C ALA A 181 11.14 9.16 -4.42
N ASP A 182 12.36 8.63 -4.26
CA ASP A 182 12.95 7.66 -5.20
C ASP A 182 12.03 6.41 -5.33
N ALA A 183 11.38 6.00 -4.23
CA ALA A 183 10.39 4.92 -4.21
C ALA A 183 8.99 5.31 -4.75
N GLY A 184 8.82 6.52 -5.29
CA GLY A 184 7.56 6.99 -5.88
C GLY A 184 6.47 7.37 -4.88
N ALA A 185 6.82 7.61 -3.61
CA ALA A 185 5.86 8.06 -2.61
C ALA A 185 5.36 9.48 -2.87
N ARG A 186 4.26 9.86 -2.23
CA ARG A 186 3.84 11.24 -2.06
C ARG A 186 4.47 11.78 -0.79
N VAL A 187 5.25 12.85 -0.87
CA VAL A 187 6.09 13.31 0.26
C VAL A 187 5.57 14.63 0.83
N LEU A 188 5.30 14.66 2.12
CA LEU A 188 5.05 15.89 2.88
C LEU A 188 6.26 16.19 3.77
N ALA A 189 7.08 17.15 3.35
CA ALA A 189 8.25 17.59 4.10
C ALA A 189 7.85 18.61 5.17
N VAL A 190 8.01 18.26 6.45
CA VAL A 190 7.68 19.14 7.56
C VAL A 190 8.95 19.55 8.28
N ASP A 191 9.16 20.86 8.46
CA ASP A 191 10.25 21.40 9.25
C ASP A 191 9.84 22.73 9.89
N ARG A 192 10.58 23.18 10.90
CA ARG A 192 10.41 24.54 11.44
C ARG A 192 10.99 25.59 10.48
N ASP A 193 11.95 25.20 9.65
CA ASP A 193 12.51 26.02 8.58
C ASP A 193 11.71 25.80 7.29
N ALA A 194 10.81 26.74 7.00
CA ALA A 194 9.91 26.71 5.85
C ALA A 194 10.66 26.55 4.52
N GLU A 195 11.77 27.27 4.34
CA GLU A 195 12.52 27.22 3.09
C GLU A 195 13.26 25.89 2.93
N ALA A 196 13.78 25.34 4.03
CA ALA A 196 14.45 24.05 4.01
C ALA A 196 13.48 22.90 3.69
N ALA A 197 12.26 22.96 4.24
CA ALA A 197 11.19 22.04 3.89
C ALA A 197 10.80 22.16 2.41
N ALA A 198 10.60 23.40 1.91
CA ALA A 198 10.26 23.66 0.51
C ALA A 198 11.32 23.12 -0.46
N ARG A 199 12.60 23.40 -0.21
CA ARG A 199 13.72 22.85 -1.00
C ARG A 199 13.72 21.33 -1.05
N THR A 200 13.37 20.68 0.07
CA THR A 200 13.30 19.21 0.14
C THR A 200 12.12 18.67 -0.67
N ALA A 201 10.96 19.34 -0.62
CA ALA A 201 9.81 18.99 -1.45
C ALA A 201 10.13 19.13 -2.94
N ASP A 202 10.81 20.20 -3.36
CA ASP A 202 11.24 20.38 -4.75
C ASP A 202 12.18 19.25 -5.21
N GLN A 203 13.19 18.94 -4.41
CA GLN A 203 14.11 17.82 -4.67
C GLN A 203 13.38 16.46 -4.72
N ALA A 204 12.35 16.26 -3.89
CA ALA A 204 11.54 15.06 -3.92
C ALA A 204 10.77 14.93 -5.25
N ARG A 205 10.20 16.03 -5.78
CA ARG A 205 9.55 16.00 -7.10
C ARG A 205 10.53 15.64 -8.22
N GLU A 206 11.75 16.19 -8.17
CA GLU A 206 12.80 15.87 -9.16
C GLU A 206 13.26 14.40 -9.10
N ARG A 207 13.19 13.78 -7.93
CA ARG A 207 13.64 12.41 -7.66
C ARG A 207 12.60 11.32 -7.89
N GLY A 208 11.37 11.73 -8.16
CA GLY A 208 10.32 10.82 -8.59
C GLY A 208 9.17 10.67 -7.60
N ALA A 209 9.04 11.56 -6.62
CA ALA A 209 7.83 11.61 -5.80
C ALA A 209 6.59 11.82 -6.68
N ALA A 210 5.55 11.02 -6.47
CA ALA A 210 4.28 11.14 -7.20
C ALA A 210 3.62 12.51 -6.95
N ALA A 211 3.84 13.08 -5.76
CA ALA A 211 3.57 14.46 -5.41
C ALA A 211 4.47 14.85 -4.24
N ALA A 212 4.80 16.13 -4.09
CA ALA A 212 5.48 16.60 -2.89
C ALA A 212 4.98 17.97 -2.44
N TRP A 213 4.92 18.17 -1.13
CA TRP A 213 4.51 19.40 -0.47
C TRP A 213 5.42 19.69 0.71
N SER A 214 5.35 20.91 1.23
CA SER A 214 6.09 21.35 2.39
C SER A 214 5.19 22.05 3.39
N GLU A 215 5.37 21.77 4.67
CA GLU A 215 4.67 22.45 5.76
C GLU A 215 5.66 22.97 6.79
N THR A 216 5.29 24.08 7.41
CA THR A 216 6.08 24.68 8.50
C THR A 216 5.43 24.36 9.83
N ALA A 217 6.11 23.59 10.68
CA ALA A 217 5.64 23.30 12.03
C ALA A 217 6.82 23.08 12.99
N ASP A 218 6.68 23.58 14.21
CA ASP A 218 7.54 23.21 15.32
C ASP A 218 6.93 22.00 16.03
N VAL A 219 7.61 20.85 15.98
CA VAL A 219 7.13 19.62 16.62
C VAL A 219 7.05 19.71 18.14
N SER A 220 7.66 20.73 18.75
CA SER A 220 7.56 20.98 20.19
C SER A 220 6.33 21.79 20.60
N ASP A 221 5.55 22.29 19.63
CA ASP A 221 4.30 23.00 19.85
C ASP A 221 3.10 22.11 19.51
N GLY A 222 2.42 21.61 20.53
CA GLY A 222 1.26 20.73 20.38
C GLY A 222 0.12 21.35 19.58
N GLN A 223 -0.14 22.66 19.72
CA GLN A 223 -1.19 23.33 18.94
C GLN A 223 -0.82 23.46 17.47
N ALA A 224 0.47 23.68 17.17
CA ALA A 224 0.94 23.68 15.79
C ALA A 224 0.79 22.28 15.16
N MET A 225 1.05 21.22 15.93
CA MET A 225 0.89 19.83 15.46
C MET A 225 -0.58 19.43 15.26
N GLU A 226 -1.50 19.86 16.11
CA GLU A 226 -2.94 19.67 15.90
C GLU A 226 -3.41 20.34 14.61
N LYS A 227 -3.04 21.62 14.40
CA LYS A 227 -3.39 22.35 13.17
C LYS A 227 -2.78 21.71 11.93
N LEU A 228 -1.55 21.21 12.04
CA LEU A 228 -0.92 20.47 10.95
C LEU A 228 -1.72 19.20 10.64
N ALA A 229 -2.12 18.42 11.65
CA ALA A 229 -2.90 17.20 11.45
C ALA A 229 -4.25 17.47 10.77
N GLU A 230 -4.96 18.53 11.18
CA GLU A 230 -6.20 18.98 10.54
C GLU A 230 -5.99 19.34 9.07
N ARG A 231 -4.97 20.17 8.77
CA ARG A 231 -4.63 20.56 7.39
C ARG A 231 -4.22 19.38 6.55
N VAL A 232 -3.43 18.45 7.10
CA VAL A 232 -3.01 17.27 6.36
C VAL A 232 -4.21 16.42 5.94
N THR A 233 -5.13 16.20 6.88
CA THR A 233 -6.35 15.44 6.62
C THR A 233 -7.23 16.13 5.56
N ALA A 234 -7.32 17.47 5.60
CA ALA A 234 -8.14 18.25 4.69
C ALA A 234 -7.54 18.40 3.28
N GLU A 235 -6.24 18.64 3.17
CA GLU A 235 -5.57 19.05 1.92
C GLU A 235 -4.86 17.89 1.22
N TYR A 236 -4.31 16.93 1.97
CA TYR A 236 -3.43 15.88 1.42
C TYR A 236 -4.03 14.47 1.57
N GLY A 237 -4.89 14.25 2.56
CA GLY A 237 -5.53 12.98 2.86
C GLY A 237 -4.91 12.27 4.07
N VAL A 238 -5.04 10.94 4.11
CA VAL A 238 -4.58 10.12 5.25
C VAL A 238 -3.08 9.83 5.10
N VAL A 239 -2.30 10.04 6.16
CA VAL A 239 -0.88 9.70 6.21
C VAL A 239 -0.72 8.19 6.37
N ASP A 240 -0.01 7.55 5.45
CA ASP A 240 0.32 6.12 5.51
C ASP A 240 1.57 5.87 6.36
N VAL A 241 2.55 6.78 6.29
CA VAL A 241 3.83 6.68 6.99
C VAL A 241 4.16 8.02 7.65
N LEU A 242 4.32 8.00 8.97
CA LEU A 242 4.81 9.13 9.76
C LEU A 242 6.25 8.87 10.20
N VAL A 243 7.17 9.75 9.81
CA VAL A 243 8.57 9.73 10.23
C VAL A 243 8.80 10.86 11.23
N ASN A 244 8.77 10.52 12.52
CA ASN A 244 9.13 11.42 13.61
C ASN A 244 10.65 11.54 13.71
N ASN A 245 11.24 12.37 12.84
CA ASN A 245 12.69 12.52 12.74
C ASN A 245 13.19 13.89 13.28
N ALA A 246 12.32 14.87 13.48
CA ALA A 246 12.71 16.15 14.08
C ALA A 246 13.40 15.92 15.45
N GLY A 247 14.65 16.37 15.54
CA GLY A 247 15.58 16.05 16.61
C GLY A 247 16.54 17.20 16.87
N ILE A 248 16.77 17.56 18.12
CA ILE A 248 17.91 18.41 18.50
C ILE A 248 18.89 17.62 19.39
N GLY A 249 20.13 17.52 18.94
CA GLY A 249 21.22 16.98 19.75
C GLY A 249 21.82 18.07 20.64
N LEU A 250 21.90 17.82 21.94
CA LEU A 250 22.65 18.67 22.88
C LEU A 250 23.97 17.97 23.20
N GLY A 251 25.10 18.63 22.88
CA GLY A 251 26.42 18.18 23.29
C GLY A 251 26.87 18.89 24.57
N GLY A 252 27.27 18.12 25.59
CA GLY A 252 27.77 18.62 26.87
C GLY A 252 27.81 17.51 27.94
N SER A 253 28.51 17.74 29.05
CA SER A 253 28.44 16.85 30.21
C SER A 253 27.00 16.81 30.74
N PHE A 254 26.55 15.65 31.22
CA PHE A 254 25.24 15.52 31.87
C PHE A 254 25.05 16.56 32.99
N PHE A 255 26.15 16.89 33.70
CA PHE A 255 26.14 17.88 34.79
C PHE A 255 26.04 19.34 34.33
N ASP A 256 26.36 19.63 33.06
CA ASP A 256 26.27 20.98 32.48
C ASP A 256 24.93 21.22 31.75
N THR A 257 24.07 20.21 31.70
CA THR A 257 22.77 20.29 31.01
C THR A 257 21.76 21.03 31.89
N THR A 258 21.50 22.30 31.58
CA THR A 258 20.46 23.09 32.25
C THR A 258 19.05 22.53 31.99
N LEU A 259 18.12 22.68 32.95
CA LEU A 259 16.71 22.22 32.83
C LEU A 259 16.00 22.74 31.56
N ARG A 260 16.37 23.94 31.09
CA ARG A 260 15.88 24.53 29.84
C ARG A 260 16.32 23.74 28.61
N SER A 261 17.53 23.18 28.66
CA SER A 261 18.10 22.33 27.61
C SER A 261 17.50 20.92 27.68
N GLY A 262 17.29 20.38 28.88
CA GLY A 262 16.57 19.12 29.09
C GLY A 262 15.16 19.12 28.51
N ARG A 263 14.33 20.15 28.81
CA ARG A 263 12.97 20.25 28.25
C ARG A 263 12.94 20.31 26.72
N ARG A 264 13.88 21.04 26.11
CA ARG A 264 14.02 21.12 24.65
C ARG A 264 14.35 19.76 24.02
N SER A 265 15.16 18.93 24.68
CA SER A 265 15.47 17.57 24.22
C SER A 265 14.32 16.60 24.43
N SER A 266 13.60 16.68 25.56
CA SER A 266 12.53 15.74 25.90
C SER A 266 11.31 15.88 25.00
N THR A 267 10.89 17.11 24.68
CA THR A 267 9.74 17.36 23.78
C THR A 267 10.03 16.94 22.34
N SER A 268 11.31 16.84 21.95
CA SER A 268 11.72 16.30 20.65
C SER A 268 11.62 14.77 20.56
N ILE A 269 11.60 14.07 21.70
CA ILE A 269 11.63 12.59 21.79
C ILE A 269 10.24 12.03 22.11
N CYS A 270 9.48 12.72 22.94
CA CYS A 270 8.10 12.39 23.27
C CYS A 270 7.22 13.58 22.87
N GLY A 271 6.51 13.45 21.75
CA GLY A 271 5.32 14.29 21.52
C GLY A 271 4.26 13.88 22.53
N GLU A 272 3.85 14.81 23.38
CA GLU A 272 2.63 14.72 24.21
C GLU A 272 1.43 15.26 23.43
#